data_AF-A0A354I284-F1
#
_entry.id   AF-A0A354I284-F1
#
_cell.length_a   1.000
_cell.length_b   1.000
_cell.length_c   1.000
_cell.angle_alpha   90.00
_cell.angle_beta   90.00
_cell.angle_gamma   90.00
#
_symmetry.space_group_name_H-M   'P 1'
#
loop_
_entity.id
_entity.type
_entity.pdbx_description
1 polymer ?
#
loop_
_entity_poly.entity_id
_entity_poly.type
_entity_poly.pdbx_seq_one_letter_code
_entity_poly.pdbx_strand_id
1 'polypeptide(L)'
;MKRRFLTQPHAVNKYVPIDIPESLKGYADELRLLNGVPFPYLFSDLADISEESIRFFNLDVNWTDALLDGAFSIGRVCAQDHVSDQYMLKAARKGRNYQDTPRLKRMHSNHKDSLLQSMQKAGTLENATEDYTLVSGFVLRSQLVSRMKGLRVYGYDKNGAPKDDMDDGTPLTILRMDTIGDNLLLCLFHGQVYEIRIAEPKTGLRFGASSVDLCTKGTETRLSRRIDLRSALDSSELGQRVESFCIDEYTADNGKVSAKRLADAMEARLKSCGKLGTDKLTPSRFAFEMIAAAHRVSFCAAKEVEDGR
;
A
#
# COMPACT_ATOMS: atom_id res chain seq x y z
N MET A 1 54.19 -55.81 16.32
CA MET A 1 53.69 -54.47 16.66
C MET A 1 52.23 -54.33 16.21
N LYS A 2 51.26 -54.50 17.12
CA LYS A 2 49.83 -54.26 16.81
C LYS A 2 49.54 -52.77 16.97
N ARG A 3 49.22 -52.07 15.87
CA ARG A 3 48.73 -50.69 15.92
C ARG A 3 47.36 -50.70 16.60
N ARG A 4 47.30 -50.17 17.82
CA ARG A 4 46.05 -49.92 18.56
C ARG A 4 45.40 -48.68 17.92
N PHE A 5 44.41 -48.89 17.07
CA PHE A 5 43.52 -47.80 16.67
C PHE A 5 42.68 -47.43 17.89
N LEU A 6 42.80 -46.19 18.36
CA LEU A 6 41.90 -45.62 19.35
C LEU A 6 40.55 -45.40 18.68
N THR A 7 39.69 -46.42 18.64
CA THR A 7 38.25 -46.24 18.41
C THR A 7 37.63 -45.67 19.68
N GLN A 8 37.94 -44.41 19.99
CA GLN A 8 37.05 -43.66 20.86
C GLN A 8 35.80 -43.35 20.02
N PRO A 9 34.60 -43.77 20.46
CA PRO A 9 33.39 -43.27 19.83
C PRO A 9 33.44 -41.75 19.97
N HIS A 10 33.48 -41.03 18.83
CA HIS A 10 33.29 -39.59 18.88
C HIS A 10 32.01 -39.36 19.65
N ALA A 11 32.12 -38.70 20.81
CA ALA A 11 30.96 -38.29 21.58
C ALA A 11 30.03 -37.60 20.58
N VAL A 12 28.81 -38.11 20.44
CA VAL A 12 27.74 -37.48 19.67
C VAL A 12 27.74 -36.03 20.15
N ASN A 13 28.20 -35.12 19.28
CA ASN A 13 28.35 -33.73 19.61
C ASN A 13 26.96 -33.30 20.11
N LYS A 14 26.82 -33.10 21.42
CA LYS A 14 25.57 -32.62 21.99
C LYS A 14 25.37 -31.27 21.34
N TYR A 15 24.46 -31.21 20.38
CA TYR A 15 24.12 -29.98 19.70
C TYR A 15 23.59 -29.04 20.78
N VAL A 16 24.44 -28.14 21.27
CA VAL A 16 23.99 -27.04 22.10
C VAL A 16 23.20 -26.17 21.14
N PRO A 17 21.87 -26.05 21.30
CA PRO A 17 21.11 -25.17 20.42
C PRO A 17 21.69 -23.77 20.59
N ILE A 18 22.34 -23.27 19.54
CA ILE A 18 22.83 -21.90 19.49
C ILE A 18 21.58 -21.03 19.40
N ASP A 19 21.29 -20.30 20.48
CA ASP A 19 20.24 -19.29 20.43
C ASP A 19 20.74 -18.12 19.58
N ILE A 20 20.02 -17.84 18.50
CA ILE A 20 20.40 -16.78 17.56
C ILE A 20 20.10 -15.43 18.22
N PRO A 21 21.10 -14.53 18.38
CA PRO A 21 20.89 -13.19 18.90
C PRO A 21 19.76 -12.44 18.19
N GLU A 22 18.94 -11.70 18.95
CA GLU A 22 17.79 -10.98 18.38
C GLU A 22 18.20 -9.94 17.32
N SER A 23 19.39 -9.35 17.45
CA SER A 23 19.95 -8.43 16.45
C SER A 23 20.18 -9.11 15.10
N LEU A 24 20.66 -10.36 15.07
CA LEU A 24 20.84 -11.13 13.84
C LEU A 24 19.51 -11.54 13.22
N LYS A 25 18.52 -11.89 14.05
CA LYS A 25 17.15 -12.15 13.57
C LYS A 25 16.55 -10.89 12.94
N GLY A 26 16.71 -9.73 13.59
CA GLY A 26 16.26 -8.44 13.07
C GLY A 26 16.95 -8.08 11.75
N TYR A 27 18.26 -8.28 11.65
CA TYR A 27 19.01 -8.07 10.41
C TYR A 27 18.54 -8.99 9.27
N ALA A 28 18.28 -10.27 9.56
CA ALA A 28 17.75 -11.21 8.59
C ALA A 28 16.37 -10.78 8.06
N ASP A 29 15.48 -10.30 8.93
CA ASP A 29 14.16 -9.80 8.52
C ASP A 29 14.27 -8.55 7.65
N GLU A 30 15.15 -7.62 8.02
CA GLU A 30 15.41 -6.42 7.24
C GLU A 30 15.89 -6.79 5.83
N LEU A 31 16.82 -7.73 5.72
CA LEU A 31 17.38 -8.18 4.46
C LEU A 31 16.34 -8.92 3.59
N ARG A 32 15.48 -9.77 4.17
CA ARG A 32 14.34 -10.42 3.46
C ARG A 32 13.40 -9.40 2.84
N LEU A 33 13.18 -8.29 3.54
CA LEU A 33 12.36 -7.17 3.07
C LEU A 33 13.14 -6.21 2.17
N LEU A 34 14.33 -6.61 1.70
CA LEU A 34 15.19 -5.87 0.79
C LEU A 34 15.73 -4.55 1.38
N ASN A 35 15.74 -4.40 2.71
CA ASN A 35 16.35 -3.23 3.33
C ASN A 35 17.87 -3.30 3.16
N GLY A 36 18.48 -2.16 2.82
CA GLY A 36 19.93 -2.09 2.61
C GLY A 36 20.41 -2.66 1.28
N VAL A 37 19.54 -3.27 0.46
CA VAL A 37 19.89 -3.70 -0.90
C VAL A 37 19.92 -2.47 -1.82
N PRO A 38 21.05 -2.14 -2.46
CA PRO A 38 21.13 -0.98 -3.34
C PRO A 38 20.14 -1.09 -4.50
N PHE A 39 19.54 0.05 -4.87
CA PHE A 39 18.52 0.13 -5.90
C PHE A 39 18.90 -0.56 -7.24
N PRO A 40 20.15 -0.44 -7.75
CA PRO A 40 20.54 -1.12 -8.99
C PRO A 40 20.48 -2.65 -8.95
N TYR A 41 20.41 -3.27 -7.77
CA TYR A 41 20.26 -4.72 -7.63
C TYR A 41 18.81 -5.18 -7.56
N LEU A 42 17.86 -4.25 -7.37
CA LEU A 42 16.43 -4.56 -7.28
C LEU A 42 15.76 -4.62 -8.65
N PHE A 43 16.35 -3.96 -9.66
CA PHE A 43 15.80 -3.85 -11.00
C PHE A 43 16.86 -4.21 -12.03
N SER A 44 16.50 -5.04 -12.99
CA SER A 44 17.38 -5.42 -14.10
C SER A 44 17.72 -4.23 -15.00
N ASP A 45 16.75 -3.35 -15.28
CA ASP A 45 16.96 -2.10 -16.03
C ASP A 45 16.21 -0.91 -15.38
N LEU A 46 16.86 0.25 -15.34
CA LEU A 46 16.28 1.52 -14.91
C LEU A 46 15.19 2.01 -15.89
N ALA A 47 15.25 1.58 -17.15
CA ALA A 47 14.24 1.88 -18.17
C ALA A 47 12.91 1.15 -17.93
N ASP A 48 12.90 0.06 -17.16
CA ASP A 48 11.68 -0.73 -16.90
C ASP A 48 10.62 0.05 -16.13
N ILE A 49 11.04 1.08 -15.39
CA ILE A 49 10.16 1.95 -14.62
C ILE A 49 10.14 3.32 -15.29
N SER A 50 9.26 3.49 -16.29
CA SER A 50 9.03 4.78 -16.93
C SER A 50 8.48 5.79 -15.93
N GLU A 51 8.60 7.09 -16.25
CA GLU A 51 7.96 8.13 -15.44
C GLU A 51 6.44 7.97 -15.44
N GLU A 52 5.82 8.29 -14.30
CA GLU A 52 4.38 8.14 -14.05
C GLU A 52 3.86 6.71 -14.33
N SER A 53 4.57 5.71 -13.80
CA SER A 53 4.20 4.30 -13.94
C SER A 53 4.16 3.53 -12.63
N ILE A 54 3.34 2.49 -12.61
CA ILE A 54 3.25 1.51 -11.53
C ILE A 54 3.52 0.10 -12.08
N ARG A 55 4.35 -0.67 -11.39
CA ARG A 55 4.70 -2.05 -11.73
C ARG A 55 4.41 -2.96 -10.54
N PHE A 56 3.77 -4.09 -10.79
CA PHE A 56 3.45 -5.10 -9.78
C PHE A 56 4.38 -6.29 -9.93
N PHE A 57 4.75 -6.93 -8.83
CA PHE A 57 5.67 -8.06 -8.84
C PHE A 57 5.43 -8.98 -7.63
N ASN A 58 5.95 -10.21 -7.73
CA ASN A 58 6.08 -11.13 -6.60
C ASN A 58 7.55 -11.29 -6.26
N LEU A 59 7.86 -11.39 -4.97
CA LEU A 59 9.22 -11.61 -4.50
C LEU A 59 9.54 -13.10 -4.54
N ASP A 60 10.63 -13.46 -5.22
CA ASP A 60 11.10 -14.85 -5.24
C ASP A 60 11.77 -15.19 -3.89
N VAL A 61 11.14 -16.10 -3.16
CA VAL A 61 11.65 -16.60 -1.88
C VAL A 61 13.03 -17.20 -2.04
N ASN A 62 13.31 -17.92 -3.12
CA ASN A 62 14.61 -18.53 -3.37
C ASN A 62 15.70 -17.47 -3.51
N TRP A 63 15.38 -16.33 -4.13
CA TRP A 63 16.32 -15.22 -4.26
C TRP A 63 16.62 -14.58 -2.90
N THR A 64 15.58 -14.32 -2.09
CA THR A 64 15.79 -13.78 -0.74
C THR A 64 16.53 -14.73 0.19
N ASP A 65 16.30 -16.04 0.03
CA ASP A 65 17.00 -17.08 0.75
C ASP A 65 18.47 -17.16 0.34
N ALA A 66 18.76 -17.06 -0.96
CA ALA A 66 20.13 -17.00 -1.46
C ALA A 66 20.87 -15.73 -0.99
N LEU A 67 20.17 -14.59 -0.95
CA LEU A 67 20.71 -13.33 -0.41
C LEU A 67 21.08 -13.47 1.07
N LEU A 68 20.20 -14.07 1.88
CA LEU A 68 20.49 -14.37 3.28
C LEU A 68 21.65 -15.36 3.42
N ASP A 69 21.63 -16.46 2.66
CA ASP A 69 22.69 -17.48 2.70
C ASP A 69 24.05 -16.86 2.39
N GLY A 70 24.13 -15.99 1.38
CA GLY A 70 25.31 -15.21 1.05
C GLY A 70 25.75 -14.28 2.18
N ALA A 71 24.83 -13.52 2.77
CA ALA A 71 25.14 -12.59 3.87
C ALA A 71 25.71 -13.31 5.11
N PHE A 72 25.18 -14.50 5.43
CA PHE A 72 25.65 -15.31 6.55
C PHE A 72 26.83 -16.23 6.20
N SER A 73 27.25 -16.29 4.94
CA SER A 73 28.33 -17.19 4.49
C SER A 73 29.73 -16.76 4.92
N ILE A 74 29.92 -15.51 5.37
CA ILE A 74 31.24 -14.94 5.67
C ILE A 74 32.02 -15.69 6.76
N GLY A 75 31.31 -16.44 7.62
CA GLY A 75 31.90 -17.25 8.69
C GLY A 75 32.19 -18.70 8.33
N ARG A 76 31.89 -19.14 7.10
CA ARG A 76 32.03 -20.56 6.70
C ARG A 76 33.48 -20.89 6.38
N VAL A 77 34.03 -21.91 7.05
CA VAL A 77 35.39 -22.40 6.81
C VAL A 77 35.35 -23.80 6.18
N CYS A 78 34.38 -24.63 6.58
CA CYS A 78 34.23 -26.01 6.16
C CYS A 78 32.82 -26.30 5.64
N ALA A 79 32.67 -27.40 4.88
CA ALA A 79 31.36 -27.86 4.40
C ALA A 79 30.37 -28.18 5.53
N GLN A 80 30.88 -28.59 6.70
CA GLN A 80 30.06 -28.83 7.89
C GLN A 80 29.40 -27.54 8.42
N ASP A 81 30.09 -26.40 8.30
CA ASP A 81 29.56 -25.10 8.71
C ASP A 81 28.39 -24.69 7.82
N HIS A 82 28.50 -24.95 6.50
CA HIS A 82 27.42 -24.71 5.55
C HIS A 82 26.15 -25.51 5.90
N VAL A 83 26.29 -26.80 6.21
CA VAL A 83 25.15 -27.65 6.60
C VAL A 83 24.52 -27.14 7.90
N SER A 84 25.33 -26.79 8.90
CA SER A 84 24.85 -26.24 10.18
C SER A 84 24.11 -24.92 10.00
N ASP A 85 24.66 -24.01 9.19
CA ASP A 85 24.05 -22.71 8.87
C ASP A 85 22.72 -22.87 8.15
N GLN A 86 22.63 -23.77 7.16
CA GLN A 86 21.38 -24.01 6.44
C GLN A 86 20.26 -24.44 7.39
N TYR A 87 20.55 -25.34 8.34
CA TYR A 87 19.57 -25.74 9.35
C TYR A 87 19.20 -24.58 10.29
N MET A 88 20.17 -23.76 10.71
CA MET A 88 19.90 -22.60 11.57
C MET A 88 19.10 -21.50 10.85
N LEU A 89 19.45 -21.17 9.60
CA LEU A 89 18.73 -20.21 8.77
C LEU A 89 17.31 -20.69 8.47
N LYS A 90 17.12 -22.00 8.24
CA LYS A 90 15.80 -22.60 8.10
C LYS A 90 15.00 -22.56 9.40
N ALA A 91 15.64 -22.74 10.56
CA ALA A 91 14.99 -22.57 11.85
C ALA A 91 14.63 -21.09 12.13
N ALA A 92 15.41 -20.14 11.61
CA ALA A 92 15.12 -18.71 11.63
C ALA A 92 14.05 -18.28 10.60
N ARG A 93 13.56 -19.19 9.73
CA ARG A 93 12.38 -18.95 8.87
C ARG A 93 11.05 -19.11 9.60
N LYS A 94 11.03 -19.52 10.87
CA LYS A 94 9.78 -19.62 11.63
C LYS A 94 9.06 -18.28 11.58
N GLY A 95 7.78 -18.32 11.24
CA GLY A 95 7.00 -17.11 11.09
C GLY A 95 7.09 -16.23 12.32
N ARG A 96 7.35 -14.95 12.05
CA ARG A 96 7.43 -13.92 13.07
C ARG A 96 6.03 -13.37 13.29
N ASN A 97 5.76 -12.95 14.51
CA ASN A 97 4.58 -12.14 14.76
C ASN A 97 4.76 -10.81 14.01
N TYR A 98 3.71 -10.34 13.35
CA TYR A 98 3.75 -9.05 12.63
C TYR A 98 4.24 -7.88 13.51
N GLN A 99 3.96 -7.94 14.82
CA GLN A 99 4.39 -6.95 15.81
C GLN A 99 5.91 -6.74 15.87
N ASP A 100 6.67 -7.77 15.46
CA ASP A 100 8.14 -7.79 15.50
C ASP A 100 8.78 -7.35 14.17
N THR A 101 7.98 -6.98 13.17
CA THR A 101 8.49 -6.56 11.86
C THR A 101 9.29 -5.25 11.93
N PRO A 102 10.28 -5.06 11.03
CA PRO A 102 11.06 -3.81 10.96
C PRO A 102 10.19 -2.57 10.80
N ARG A 103 9.09 -2.67 10.04
CA ARG A 103 8.13 -1.58 9.84
C ARG A 103 7.51 -1.12 11.16
N LEU A 104 6.98 -2.05 11.96
CA LEU A 104 6.32 -1.71 13.23
C LEU A 104 7.31 -1.19 14.27
N LYS A 105 8.56 -1.66 14.24
CA LYS A 105 9.64 -1.17 15.13
C LYS A 105 10.00 0.29 14.85
N ARG A 106 9.92 0.74 13.60
CA ARG A 106 10.19 2.13 13.19
C ARG A 106 8.97 3.05 13.30
N MET A 107 7.78 2.49 13.50
CA MET A 107 6.52 3.23 13.56
C MET A 107 6.36 3.95 14.90
N HIS A 108 5.84 5.17 14.87
CA HIS A 108 5.49 5.91 16.10
C HIS A 108 4.45 5.13 16.92
N SER A 109 4.62 5.09 18.25
CA SER A 109 3.78 4.31 19.19
C SER A 109 2.29 4.49 18.97
N ASN A 110 1.79 5.75 18.93
CA ASN A 110 0.37 6.04 18.71
C ASN A 110 -0.17 5.46 17.39
N HIS A 111 0.65 5.49 16.32
CA HIS A 111 0.23 4.95 15.03
C HIS A 111 0.25 3.42 15.04
N LYS A 112 1.25 2.82 15.68
CA LYS A 112 1.36 1.38 15.89
C LYS A 112 0.15 0.84 16.65
N ASP A 113 -0.23 1.46 17.76
CA ASP A 113 -1.34 1.01 18.60
C ASP A 113 -2.67 1.08 17.85
N SER A 114 -2.92 2.19 17.15
CA SER A 114 -4.12 2.34 16.32
C SER A 114 -4.19 1.27 15.21
N LEU A 115 -3.06 0.92 14.60
CA LEU A 115 -3.00 -0.08 13.55
C LEU A 115 -3.25 -1.48 14.10
N LEU A 116 -2.58 -1.86 15.19
CA LEU A 116 -2.78 -3.16 15.84
C LEU A 116 -4.22 -3.35 16.30
N GLN A 117 -4.85 -2.33 16.88
CA GLN A 117 -6.26 -2.37 17.26
C GLN A 117 -7.18 -2.54 16.03
N SER A 118 -6.89 -1.85 14.93
CA SER A 118 -7.68 -2.00 13.70
C SER A 118 -7.57 -3.41 13.11
N MET A 119 -6.37 -4.00 13.13
CA MET A 119 -6.12 -5.37 12.67
C MET A 119 -6.75 -6.43 13.58
N GLN A 120 -6.76 -6.20 14.90
CA GLN A 120 -7.46 -7.08 15.84
C GLN A 120 -8.97 -7.09 15.55
N LYS A 121 -9.57 -5.91 15.33
CA LYS A 121 -10.99 -5.79 14.96
C LYS A 121 -11.30 -6.46 13.62
N ALA A 122 -10.38 -6.40 12.67
CA ALA A 122 -10.51 -7.04 11.37
C ALA A 122 -10.23 -8.56 11.38
N GLY A 123 -9.84 -9.15 12.52
CA GLY A 123 -9.51 -10.58 12.64
C GLY A 123 -8.22 -10.99 11.92
N THR A 124 -7.45 -10.04 11.39
CA THR A 124 -6.24 -10.31 10.58
C THR A 124 -5.03 -10.66 11.44
N LEU A 125 -5.01 -10.24 12.71
CA LEU A 125 -3.84 -10.39 13.58
C LEU A 125 -3.57 -11.84 14.02
N GLU A 126 -4.60 -12.67 14.18
CA GLU A 126 -4.46 -14.07 14.64
C GLU A 126 -3.82 -14.98 13.58
N ASN A 127 -3.93 -14.62 12.30
CA ASN A 127 -3.31 -15.33 11.18
C ASN A 127 -2.00 -14.67 10.70
N ALA A 128 -1.53 -13.60 11.34
CA ALA A 128 -0.37 -12.81 10.90
C ALA A 128 0.98 -13.42 11.35
N THR A 129 1.11 -14.74 11.21
CA THR A 129 2.41 -15.42 11.33
C THR A 129 3.09 -15.29 9.96
N GLU A 130 4.07 -14.41 9.85
CA GLU A 130 4.65 -14.07 8.56
C GLU A 130 5.76 -15.04 8.20
N ASP A 131 5.44 -16.04 7.39
CA ASP A 131 6.43 -17.03 6.93
C ASP A 131 7.25 -16.54 5.70
N TYR A 132 7.00 -15.32 5.22
CA TYR A 132 7.59 -14.74 3.99
C TYR A 132 7.47 -15.62 2.73
N THR A 133 6.59 -16.62 2.75
CA THR A 133 6.41 -17.61 1.67
C THR A 133 5.79 -17.02 0.43
N LEU A 134 4.89 -16.06 0.61
CA LEU A 134 4.22 -15.36 -0.47
C LEU A 134 4.25 -13.87 -0.15
N VAL A 135 5.09 -13.15 -0.90
CA VAL A 135 5.23 -11.70 -0.78
C VAL A 135 4.97 -11.11 -2.15
N SER A 136 3.96 -10.27 -2.25
CA SER A 136 3.67 -9.50 -3.45
C SER A 136 3.86 -8.02 -3.17
N GLY A 137 4.08 -7.24 -4.22
CA GLY A 137 4.40 -5.83 -4.06
C GLY A 137 4.20 -5.04 -5.33
N PHE A 138 4.44 -3.75 -5.18
CA PHE A 138 4.52 -2.84 -6.32
C PHE A 138 5.60 -1.79 -6.13
N VAL A 139 5.98 -1.23 -7.27
CA VAL A 139 6.86 -0.09 -7.38
C VAL A 139 6.09 1.00 -8.11
N LEU A 140 6.01 2.18 -7.50
CA LEU A 140 5.39 3.35 -8.10
C LEU A 140 6.47 4.41 -8.34
N ARG A 141 6.67 4.80 -9.61
CA ARG A 141 7.46 5.97 -9.99
C ARG A 141 6.54 7.10 -10.40
N SER A 142 6.33 8.06 -9.51
CA SER A 142 5.46 9.21 -9.75
C SER A 142 5.88 10.42 -8.94
N GLN A 143 5.70 11.62 -9.50
CA GLN A 143 5.88 12.88 -8.77
C GLN A 143 4.93 13.00 -7.56
N LEU A 144 3.84 12.21 -7.51
CA LEU A 144 2.97 12.14 -6.33
C LEU A 144 3.73 11.70 -5.08
N VAL A 145 4.72 10.80 -5.23
CA VAL A 145 5.49 10.25 -4.10
C VAL A 145 6.33 11.33 -3.41
N SER A 146 7.01 12.19 -4.17
CA SER A 146 7.81 13.29 -3.61
C SER A 146 6.94 14.43 -3.07
N ARG A 147 5.84 14.75 -3.78
CA ARG A 147 4.95 15.88 -3.41
C ARG A 147 4.08 15.58 -2.20
N MET A 148 3.69 14.32 -2.00
CA MET A 148 2.71 13.93 -0.99
C MET A 148 3.32 13.02 0.06
N LYS A 149 3.83 13.62 1.14
CA LYS A 149 4.24 12.87 2.32
C LYS A 149 3.01 12.26 3.02
N GLY A 150 3.04 10.96 3.28
CA GLY A 150 1.98 10.25 3.98
C GLY A 150 0.87 9.67 3.09
N LEU A 151 1.16 9.41 1.81
CA LEU A 151 0.28 8.60 0.96
C LEU A 151 -0.15 7.33 1.70
N ARG A 152 -1.44 7.00 1.58
CA ARG A 152 -2.00 5.78 2.18
C ARG A 152 -2.12 4.73 1.09
N VAL A 153 -1.67 3.53 1.41
CA VAL A 153 -1.70 2.39 0.51
C VAL A 153 -2.40 1.26 1.23
N TYR A 154 -3.32 0.62 0.53
CA TYR A 154 -4.03 -0.58 0.96
C TYR A 154 -3.89 -1.63 -0.14
N GLY A 155 -3.56 -2.85 0.23
CA GLY A 155 -3.57 -4.00 -0.67
C GLY A 155 -4.61 -4.99 -0.19
N TYR A 156 -5.30 -5.66 -1.10
CA TYR A 156 -6.34 -6.62 -0.79
C TYR A 156 -6.12 -7.91 -1.56
N ASP A 157 -6.48 -9.04 -0.97
CA ASP A 157 -6.61 -10.31 -1.67
C ASP A 157 -7.97 -10.38 -2.41
N LYS A 158 -8.22 -11.48 -3.13
CA LYS A 158 -9.48 -11.68 -3.88
C LYS A 158 -10.72 -11.67 -2.98
N ASN A 159 -10.60 -12.12 -1.73
CA ASN A 159 -11.74 -12.30 -0.82
C ASN A 159 -11.99 -11.09 0.09
N GLY A 160 -10.94 -10.33 0.38
CA GLY A 160 -10.95 -9.16 1.24
C GLY A 160 -11.06 -7.83 0.49
N ALA A 161 -11.08 -7.86 -0.84
CA ALA A 161 -11.29 -6.68 -1.67
C ALA A 161 -12.63 -6.00 -1.35
N PRO A 162 -12.67 -4.67 -1.19
CA PRO A 162 -13.88 -4.00 -0.77
C PRO A 162 -14.90 -3.95 -1.91
N LYS A 163 -16.16 -4.29 -1.60
CA LYS A 163 -17.23 -4.39 -2.62
C LYS A 163 -17.73 -3.03 -3.11
N ASP A 164 -17.74 -2.05 -2.22
CA ASP A 164 -18.21 -0.69 -2.45
C ASP A 164 -17.20 0.33 -1.88
N ASP A 165 -17.34 1.62 -2.24
CA ASP A 165 -16.48 2.70 -1.72
C ASP A 165 -16.63 2.93 -0.21
N MET A 166 -17.77 2.52 0.36
CA MET A 166 -18.09 2.60 1.79
C MET A 166 -17.60 1.39 2.59
N ASP A 167 -17.16 0.33 1.91
CA ASP A 167 -16.53 -0.83 2.53
C ASP A 167 -15.02 -0.59 2.60
N ASP A 168 -14.43 -0.72 3.78
CA ASP A 168 -12.98 -0.60 3.96
C ASP A 168 -12.26 -1.93 3.63
N GLY A 169 -12.99 -3.04 3.51
CA GLY A 169 -12.47 -4.38 3.24
C GLY A 169 -11.53 -4.91 4.33
N THR A 170 -10.88 -6.04 4.06
CA THR A 170 -9.84 -6.60 4.93
C THR A 170 -8.47 -6.49 4.23
N PRO A 171 -7.68 -5.45 4.54
CA PRO A 171 -6.42 -5.22 3.85
C PRO A 171 -5.36 -6.25 4.25
N LEU A 172 -4.51 -6.61 3.29
CA LEU A 172 -3.30 -7.38 3.50
C LEU A 172 -2.29 -6.59 4.34
N THR A 173 -1.53 -7.34 5.13
CA THR A 173 -0.49 -6.81 5.99
C THR A 173 0.64 -6.22 5.17
N ILE A 174 0.98 -4.95 5.42
CA ILE A 174 2.13 -4.28 4.78
C ILE A 174 3.40 -4.64 5.53
N LEU A 175 4.32 -5.31 4.84
CA LEU A 175 5.63 -5.70 5.34
C LEU A 175 6.63 -4.55 5.28
N ARG A 176 6.63 -3.83 4.15
CA ARG A 176 7.52 -2.70 3.89
C ARG A 176 6.79 -1.68 3.04
N MET A 177 6.96 -0.41 3.35
CA MET A 177 6.51 0.68 2.48
C MET A 177 7.46 1.85 2.70
N ASP A 178 8.38 2.05 1.76
CA ASP A 178 9.45 3.05 1.85
C ASP A 178 9.65 3.75 0.51
N THR A 179 10.06 5.01 0.58
CA THR A 179 10.56 5.76 -0.59
C THR A 179 12.03 5.46 -0.78
N ILE A 180 12.38 4.69 -1.83
CA ILE A 180 13.77 4.26 -2.10
C ILE A 180 14.54 5.31 -2.93
N GLY A 181 13.83 6.18 -3.62
CA GLY A 181 14.37 7.36 -4.31
C GLY A 181 13.32 8.47 -4.36
N ASP A 182 13.65 9.61 -4.98
CA ASP A 182 12.84 10.83 -4.93
C ASP A 182 11.38 10.63 -5.30
N ASN A 183 11.12 9.88 -6.37
CA ASN A 183 9.77 9.64 -6.90
C ASN A 183 9.38 8.15 -6.82
N LEU A 184 10.10 7.34 -6.05
CA LEU A 184 10.03 5.88 -6.09
C LEU A 184 9.55 5.31 -4.77
N LEU A 185 8.33 4.78 -4.77
CA LEU A 185 7.72 4.09 -3.63
C LEU A 185 7.76 2.58 -3.86
N LEU A 186 8.39 1.84 -2.95
CA LEU A 186 8.31 0.38 -2.86
C LEU A 186 7.31 0.00 -1.78
N CYS A 187 6.38 -0.89 -2.10
CA CYS A 187 5.49 -1.48 -1.11
C CYS A 187 5.47 -3.01 -1.24
N LEU A 188 5.62 -3.72 -0.12
CA LEU A 188 5.57 -5.17 0.01
C LEU A 188 4.43 -5.57 0.94
N PHE A 189 3.66 -6.55 0.54
CA PHE A 189 2.54 -7.13 1.27
C PHE A 189 2.80 -8.59 1.59
N HIS A 190 2.27 -9.04 2.72
CA HIS A 190 2.16 -10.46 3.03
C HIS A 190 0.95 -11.05 2.29
N GLY A 191 1.19 -12.01 1.41
CA GLY A 191 0.17 -12.65 0.57
C GLY A 191 0.14 -12.12 -0.87
N GLN A 192 -0.80 -12.63 -1.65
CA GLN A 192 -1.01 -12.24 -3.05
C GLN A 192 -2.02 -11.10 -3.14
N VAL A 193 -1.58 -9.98 -3.69
CA VAL A 193 -2.42 -8.82 -3.94
C VAL A 193 -3.25 -9.02 -5.22
N TYR A 194 -4.55 -8.74 -5.10
CA TYR A 194 -5.51 -8.67 -6.18
C TYR A 194 -5.90 -7.22 -6.53
N GLU A 195 -6.05 -6.37 -5.51
CA GLU A 195 -6.38 -4.96 -5.66
C GLU A 195 -5.49 -4.08 -4.79
N ILE A 196 -5.02 -2.95 -5.35
CA ILE A 196 -4.30 -1.90 -4.61
C ILE A 196 -5.10 -0.61 -4.64
N ARG A 197 -5.32 -0.01 -3.47
CA ARG A 197 -5.89 1.32 -3.34
C ARG A 197 -4.84 2.29 -2.81
N ILE A 198 -4.56 3.33 -3.59
CA ILE A 198 -3.70 4.44 -3.18
C ILE A 198 -4.61 5.64 -2.90
N ALA A 199 -4.48 6.23 -1.72
CA ALA A 199 -5.26 7.37 -1.31
C ALA A 199 -4.36 8.51 -0.81
N GLU A 200 -4.80 9.73 -1.03
CA GLU A 200 -4.18 10.90 -0.43
C GLU A 200 -4.15 10.80 1.11
N PRO A 201 -3.15 11.41 1.78
CA PRO A 201 -3.17 11.54 3.23
C PRO A 201 -4.45 12.27 3.64
N LYS A 202 -5.09 11.77 4.71
CA LYS A 202 -6.26 12.43 5.34
C LYS A 202 -5.84 13.66 6.15
N THR A 203 -5.09 14.58 5.53
CA THR A 203 -4.57 15.80 6.15
C THR A 203 -5.22 17.01 5.50
N GLY A 204 -6.20 17.58 6.20
CA GLY A 204 -6.88 18.82 5.80
C GLY A 204 -8.14 18.59 4.98
N LEU A 205 -9.10 19.51 5.17
CA LEU A 205 -10.30 19.61 4.36
C LEU A 205 -10.00 20.55 3.19
N ARG A 206 -10.26 20.10 1.96
CA ARG A 206 -10.04 20.90 0.75
C ARG A 206 -11.38 21.34 0.18
N PHE A 207 -11.42 22.52 -0.42
CA PHE A 207 -12.54 22.97 -1.23
C PHE A 207 -12.08 23.01 -2.69
N GLY A 208 -12.88 22.46 -3.60
CA GLY A 208 -12.56 22.49 -5.03
C GLY A 208 -13.15 21.35 -5.83
N ALA A 209 -12.59 21.15 -7.02
CA ALA A 209 -12.98 20.09 -7.94
C ALA A 209 -12.61 18.71 -7.39
N SER A 210 -13.56 17.77 -7.48
CA SER A 210 -13.38 16.36 -7.13
C SER A 210 -12.95 15.48 -8.30
N SER A 211 -13.04 15.97 -9.54
CA SER A 211 -12.42 15.34 -10.71
C SER A 211 -11.90 16.40 -11.68
N VAL A 212 -10.83 16.04 -12.39
CA VAL A 212 -10.29 16.83 -13.49
C VAL A 212 -10.16 15.92 -14.69
N ASP A 213 -10.95 16.19 -15.72
CA ASP A 213 -10.97 15.42 -16.95
C ASP A 213 -10.32 16.25 -18.06
N LEU A 214 -9.60 15.61 -18.98
CA LEU A 214 -9.11 16.26 -20.19
C LEU A 214 -10.22 16.20 -21.24
N CYS A 215 -10.76 17.36 -21.62
CA CYS A 215 -11.75 17.45 -22.69
C CYS A 215 -11.08 18.01 -23.95
N THR A 216 -11.02 17.19 -24.99
CA THR A 216 -10.56 17.62 -26.31
C THR A 216 -11.77 18.05 -27.15
N LYS A 217 -11.85 19.34 -27.51
CA LYS A 217 -12.83 19.84 -28.49
C LYS A 217 -12.06 20.39 -29.68
N GLY A 218 -12.01 19.63 -30.77
CA GLY A 218 -11.21 19.99 -31.96
C GLY A 218 -9.70 19.83 -31.70
N THR A 219 -8.91 20.88 -31.94
CA THR A 219 -7.44 20.89 -31.74
C THR A 219 -7.01 21.35 -30.34
N GLU A 220 -7.93 21.83 -29.50
CA GLU A 220 -7.62 22.32 -28.16
C GLU A 220 -8.01 21.30 -27.08
N THR A 221 -7.04 20.95 -26.23
CA THR A 221 -7.25 20.15 -25.02
C THR A 221 -7.42 21.09 -23.84
N ARG A 222 -8.62 21.16 -23.26
CA ARG A 222 -8.91 21.97 -22.07
C ARG A 222 -9.18 21.07 -20.87
N LEU A 223 -8.64 21.44 -19.72
CA LEU A 223 -8.94 20.79 -18.45
C LEU A 223 -10.37 21.14 -18.04
N SER A 224 -11.20 20.11 -17.86
CA SER A 224 -12.56 20.19 -17.36
C SER A 224 -12.58 19.85 -15.88
N ARG A 225 -13.14 20.72 -15.04
CA ARG A 225 -13.18 20.54 -13.58
C ARG A 225 -14.59 20.25 -13.13
N ARG A 226 -14.76 19.21 -12.30
CA ARG A 226 -16.05 18.76 -11.80
C ARG A 226 -16.10 18.73 -10.28
N ILE A 227 -17.26 19.01 -9.71
CA ILE A 227 -17.58 18.88 -8.29
C ILE A 227 -18.71 17.87 -8.16
N ASP A 228 -18.66 17.03 -7.13
CA ASP A 228 -19.75 16.10 -6.84
C ASP A 228 -20.81 16.76 -5.97
N LEU A 229 -22.02 16.90 -6.54
CA LEU A 229 -23.20 17.30 -5.80
C LEU A 229 -23.68 16.13 -4.96
N ARG A 230 -23.94 16.40 -3.69
CA ARG A 230 -24.34 15.41 -2.69
C ARG A 230 -25.77 15.68 -2.23
N SER A 231 -26.45 14.62 -1.80
CA SER A 231 -27.79 14.75 -1.24
C SER A 231 -27.74 15.55 0.06
N ALA A 232 -28.68 16.47 0.19
CA ALA A 232 -28.84 17.38 1.32
C ALA A 232 -30.02 17.05 2.22
N LEU A 233 -30.65 15.90 2.01
CA LEU A 233 -31.73 15.44 2.87
C LEU A 233 -31.17 15.04 4.23
N ASP A 234 -31.82 15.47 5.31
CA ASP A 234 -31.53 15.07 6.70
C ASP A 234 -31.99 13.62 6.97
N SER A 235 -31.61 12.72 6.07
CA SER A 235 -31.92 11.29 6.10
C SER A 235 -30.65 10.46 6.01
N SER A 236 -30.78 9.14 5.94
CA SER A 236 -29.68 8.20 5.69
C SER A 236 -28.94 8.44 4.35
N GLU A 237 -29.50 9.28 3.48
CA GLU A 237 -28.89 9.62 2.18
C GLU A 237 -27.97 10.84 2.24
N LEU A 238 -27.85 11.52 3.39
CA LEU A 238 -27.01 12.70 3.54
C LEU A 238 -25.57 12.40 3.09
N GLY A 239 -25.06 13.20 2.16
CA GLY A 239 -23.69 13.07 1.68
C GLY A 239 -23.47 12.04 0.55
N GLN A 240 -24.50 11.28 0.16
CA GLN A 240 -24.41 10.42 -1.03
C GLN A 240 -24.30 11.26 -2.30
N ARG A 241 -23.42 10.86 -3.22
CA ARG A 241 -23.23 11.53 -4.51
C ARG A 241 -24.49 11.40 -5.37
N VAL A 242 -24.97 12.52 -5.87
CA VAL A 242 -26.15 12.63 -6.76
C VAL A 242 -25.68 12.78 -8.21
N GLU A 243 -24.82 13.76 -8.48
CA GLU A 243 -24.37 14.10 -9.83
C GLU A 243 -22.99 14.77 -9.80
N SER A 244 -22.23 14.72 -10.90
CA SER A 244 -21.04 15.56 -11.08
C SER A 244 -21.34 16.80 -11.91
N PHE A 245 -21.03 17.96 -11.34
CA PHE A 245 -21.31 19.27 -11.90
C PHE A 245 -20.03 19.95 -12.41
N CYS A 246 -20.05 20.44 -13.65
CA CYS A 246 -18.91 21.14 -14.24
C CYS A 246 -18.84 22.61 -13.76
N ILE A 247 -17.66 23.05 -13.31
CA ILE A 247 -17.46 24.41 -12.77
C ILE A 247 -16.83 25.40 -13.74
N ASP A 248 -16.37 24.95 -14.91
CA ASP A 248 -15.58 25.81 -15.79
C ASP A 248 -16.41 26.98 -16.37
N GLU A 249 -17.72 26.80 -16.54
CA GLU A 249 -18.63 27.87 -16.97
C GLU A 249 -18.78 29.00 -15.93
N TYR A 250 -18.40 28.73 -14.68
CA TYR A 250 -18.47 29.65 -13.54
C TYR A 250 -17.09 30.17 -13.13
N THR A 251 -16.04 29.76 -13.85
CA THR A 251 -14.65 30.12 -13.59
C THR A 251 -14.17 31.07 -14.67
N ALA A 252 -13.76 32.28 -14.29
CA ALA A 252 -13.17 33.24 -15.22
C ALA A 252 -11.75 32.81 -15.63
N ASP A 253 -11.21 33.39 -16.69
CA ASP A 253 -9.89 33.02 -17.25
C ASP A 253 -8.72 33.21 -16.27
N ASN A 254 -8.91 34.04 -15.23
CA ASN A 254 -7.94 34.23 -14.14
C ASN A 254 -8.08 33.20 -12.99
N GLY A 255 -8.90 32.17 -13.15
CA GLY A 255 -9.15 31.13 -12.15
C GLY A 255 -10.10 31.54 -11.01
N LYS A 256 -10.73 32.73 -11.07
CA LYS A 256 -11.71 33.15 -10.07
C LYS A 256 -13.06 32.50 -10.33
N VAL A 257 -13.62 31.88 -9.31
CA VAL A 257 -14.95 31.27 -9.35
C VAL A 257 -16.00 32.27 -8.88
N SER A 258 -17.05 32.46 -9.68
CA SER A 258 -18.19 33.30 -9.31
C SER A 258 -19.12 32.56 -8.34
N ALA A 259 -18.84 32.64 -7.04
CA ALA A 259 -19.57 31.89 -6.01
C ALA A 259 -21.09 32.04 -6.07
N LYS A 260 -21.61 33.25 -6.34
CA LYS A 260 -23.06 33.49 -6.47
C LYS A 260 -23.67 32.73 -7.65
N ARG A 261 -23.09 32.87 -8.84
CA ARG A 261 -23.57 32.19 -10.06
C ARG A 261 -23.48 30.67 -9.91
N LEU A 262 -22.42 30.19 -9.26
CA LEU A 262 -22.24 28.78 -8.98
C LEU A 262 -23.29 28.27 -7.98
N ALA A 263 -23.52 28.97 -6.88
CA ALA A 263 -24.52 28.62 -5.88
C ALA A 263 -25.94 28.57 -6.48
N ASP A 264 -26.30 29.57 -7.29
CA ASP A 264 -27.61 29.62 -7.98
C ASP A 264 -27.79 28.42 -8.92
N ALA A 265 -26.73 28.03 -9.64
CA ALA A 265 -26.75 26.87 -10.54
C ALA A 265 -26.82 25.52 -9.78
N MET A 266 -26.08 25.40 -8.68
CA MET A 266 -26.13 24.21 -7.81
C MET A 266 -27.50 24.06 -7.17
N GLU A 267 -28.11 25.17 -6.72
CA GLU A 267 -29.47 25.19 -6.17
C GLU A 267 -30.49 24.69 -7.21
N ALA A 268 -30.42 25.19 -8.45
CA ALA A 268 -31.31 24.75 -9.52
C ALA A 268 -31.18 23.24 -9.80
N ARG A 269 -29.96 22.71 -9.83
CA ARG A 269 -29.70 21.28 -10.04
C ARG A 269 -30.21 20.42 -8.89
N LEU A 270 -29.88 20.77 -7.65
CA LEU A 270 -30.33 20.03 -6.47
C LEU A 270 -31.86 20.07 -6.30
N LYS A 271 -32.51 21.18 -6.67
CA LYS A 271 -33.98 21.27 -6.75
C LYS A 271 -34.55 20.34 -7.81
N SER A 272 -33.94 20.29 -9.00
CA SER A 272 -34.38 19.38 -10.07
C SER A 272 -34.28 17.90 -9.68
N CYS A 273 -33.29 17.54 -8.86
CA CYS A 273 -33.14 16.20 -8.31
C CYS A 273 -33.98 15.92 -7.06
N GLY A 274 -34.65 16.94 -6.49
CA GLY A 274 -35.43 16.81 -5.26
C GLY A 274 -34.60 16.53 -4.00
N LYS A 275 -33.29 16.81 -4.01
CA LYS A 275 -32.35 16.45 -2.94
C LYS A 275 -31.86 17.63 -2.10
N LEU A 276 -32.44 18.83 -2.22
CA LEU A 276 -31.99 20.05 -1.53
C LEU A 276 -32.43 20.14 -0.05
N GLY A 277 -33.47 19.41 0.36
CA GLY A 277 -34.00 19.37 1.75
C GLY A 277 -34.57 20.69 2.31
N THR A 278 -34.24 21.83 1.70
CA THR A 278 -34.57 23.20 2.11
C THR A 278 -34.98 24.05 0.91
N ASP A 279 -35.63 25.19 1.16
CA ASP A 279 -36.11 26.09 0.10
C ASP A 279 -35.00 26.81 -0.67
N LYS A 280 -33.82 27.02 -0.06
CA LYS A 280 -32.68 27.75 -0.63
C LYS A 280 -31.35 27.16 -0.19
N LEU A 281 -30.33 27.27 -1.04
CA LEU A 281 -28.99 26.83 -0.70
C LEU A 281 -28.34 27.81 0.30
N THR A 282 -28.09 27.35 1.53
CA THR A 282 -27.40 28.16 2.54
C THR A 282 -25.88 28.20 2.30
N PRO A 283 -25.14 29.20 2.81
CA PRO A 283 -23.69 29.25 2.67
C PRO A 283 -22.96 28.03 3.24
N SER A 284 -23.46 27.47 4.35
CA SER A 284 -22.93 26.23 4.92
C SER A 284 -23.15 25.04 3.99
N ARG A 285 -24.32 24.97 3.34
CA ARG A 285 -24.62 23.91 2.36
C ARG A 285 -23.79 24.06 1.09
N PHE A 286 -23.65 25.28 0.59
CA PHE A 286 -22.73 25.56 -0.52
C PHE A 286 -21.30 25.13 -0.18
N ALA A 287 -20.79 25.48 1.00
CA ALA A 287 -19.48 25.03 1.45
C ALA A 287 -19.37 23.50 1.51
N PHE A 288 -20.41 22.81 2.01
CA PHE A 288 -20.46 21.35 2.07
C PHE A 288 -20.35 20.69 0.69
N GLU A 289 -21.05 21.21 -0.32
CA GLU A 289 -20.94 20.71 -1.70
C GLU A 289 -19.54 20.94 -2.27
N MET A 290 -18.91 22.07 -1.93
CA MET A 290 -17.55 22.40 -2.38
C MET A 290 -16.45 21.55 -1.73
N ILE A 291 -16.76 20.75 -0.70
CA ILE A 291 -15.76 19.90 -0.04
C ILE A 291 -15.26 18.85 -1.04
N ALA A 292 -13.95 18.85 -1.30
CA ALA A 292 -13.27 17.81 -2.06
C ALA A 292 -12.75 16.74 -1.10
N ALA A 293 -13.22 15.51 -1.27
CA ALA A 293 -12.71 14.36 -0.52
C ALA A 293 -11.30 14.00 -1.02
N ALA A 294 -10.52 13.33 -0.16
CA ALA A 294 -9.22 12.79 -0.55
C ALA A 294 -9.37 11.86 -1.75
N HIS A 295 -8.65 12.13 -2.83
CA HIS A 295 -8.67 11.27 -4.01
C HIS A 295 -8.12 9.88 -3.67
N ARG A 296 -8.76 8.88 -4.27
CA ARG A 296 -8.38 7.48 -4.18
C ARG A 296 -8.38 6.89 -5.58
N VAL A 297 -7.37 6.09 -5.88
CA VAL A 297 -7.25 5.33 -7.12
C VAL A 297 -7.13 3.86 -6.75
N SER A 298 -7.90 3.01 -7.42
CA SER A 298 -7.83 1.55 -7.33
C SER A 298 -7.17 0.96 -8.57
N PHE A 299 -6.32 -0.04 -8.35
CA PHE A 299 -5.70 -0.85 -9.38
C PHE A 299 -6.09 -2.30 -9.11
N CYS A 300 -6.96 -2.86 -9.95
CA CYS A 300 -7.40 -4.25 -9.84
C CYS A 300 -6.68 -5.12 -10.88
N ALA A 301 -6.37 -6.36 -10.51
CA ALA A 301 -5.94 -7.36 -11.48
C ALA A 301 -7.06 -7.58 -12.52
N ALA A 302 -6.67 -7.72 -13.79
CA ALA A 302 -7.62 -8.04 -14.85
C ALA A 302 -8.38 -9.33 -14.46
N LYS A 303 -9.72 -9.32 -14.59
CA LYS A 303 -10.49 -10.55 -14.48
C LYS A 303 -10.01 -11.47 -15.60
N GLU A 304 -9.57 -12.68 -15.27
CA GLU A 304 -9.38 -13.71 -16.27
C GLU A 304 -10.69 -13.83 -17.02
N VAL A 305 -10.69 -13.47 -18.30
CA VAL A 305 -11.76 -13.85 -19.21
C VAL A 305 -11.63 -15.36 -19.28
N GLU A 306 -12.56 -16.07 -18.64
CA GLU A 306 -12.75 -17.50 -18.90
C GLU A 306 -13.09 -17.63 -20.39
N ASP A 307 -12.06 -17.76 -21.22
CA ASP A 307 -12.20 -18.21 -22.59
C ASP A 307 -12.72 -19.65 -22.52
N GLY A 308 -14.05 -19.76 -22.59
CA GLY A 308 -14.74 -21.02 -22.73
C GLY A 308 -14.19 -21.78 -23.94
N ARG A 309 -13.48 -22.87 -23.66
CA ARG A 309 -13.27 -23.97 -24.59
C ARG A 309 -14.17 -25.13 -24.20
#